data_AF-A0A1F5YVR2-F1
#
_entry.id   AF-A0A1F5YVR2-F1
#
_cell.length_a   1.000
_cell.length_b   1.000
_cell.length_c   1.000
_cell.angle_alpha   90.00
_cell.angle_beta   90.00
_cell.angle_gamma   90.00
#
_symmetry.space_group_name_H-M   'P 1'
#
loop_
_entity.id
_entity.type
_entity.pdbx_description
1 polymer ?
#
loop_
_entity_poly.entity_id
_entity_poly.type
_entity_poly.pdbx_seq_one_letter_code
_entity_poly.pdbx_strand_id
1 'polypeptide(L)'
;MELRTGVSFGSLFYSERSSMDEKLETILAKIDASQLSDEDKEAMYDLIAFGLQTTVWPVLMKYLTKEDIDAASKDGKLTVESYTGLIKKAVEGTEALDDVEKAMDQMLVSINAELAKSGIK
;
A
#
# COMPACT_ATOMS: atom_id res chain seq x y z
N MET A 1 17.00 16.93 -38.17
CA MET A 1 16.63 17.42 -36.83
C MET A 1 15.20 17.00 -36.59
N GLU A 2 14.98 15.85 -35.96
CA GLU A 2 13.70 15.49 -35.33
C GLU A 2 14.04 14.55 -34.16
N LEU A 3 13.82 15.03 -32.94
CA LEU A 3 13.99 14.27 -31.70
C LEU A 3 12.70 13.47 -31.50
N ARG A 4 12.75 12.14 -31.70
CA ARG A 4 11.69 11.23 -31.25
C ARG A 4 11.89 10.91 -29.77
N THR A 5 11.41 11.77 -28.89
CA THR A 5 11.18 11.43 -27.48
C THR A 5 9.79 10.81 -27.36
N GLY A 6 9.73 9.49 -27.51
CA GLY A 6 8.54 8.68 -27.29
C GLY A 6 8.79 7.64 -26.22
N VAL A 7 9.28 8.06 -25.04
CA VAL A 7 9.28 7.20 -23.86
C VAL A 7 8.08 7.64 -23.03
N SER A 8 7.00 6.86 -23.14
CA SER A 8 5.85 6.97 -22.26
C SER A 8 6.28 6.61 -20.84
N PHE A 9 6.25 7.58 -19.94
CA PHE A 9 6.52 7.36 -18.50
C PHE A 9 5.58 6.31 -17.87
N GLY A 10 4.48 5.94 -18.54
CA GLY A 10 3.53 4.93 -18.06
C GLY A 10 3.98 3.47 -18.27
N SER A 11 4.93 3.17 -19.15
CA SER A 11 5.28 1.78 -19.47
C SER A 11 6.37 1.16 -18.59
N LEU A 12 7.12 1.98 -17.83
CA LEU A 12 8.18 1.51 -16.95
C LEU A 12 7.67 1.08 -15.56
N PHE A 13 6.46 1.48 -15.18
CA PHE A 13 5.85 1.14 -13.88
C PHE A 13 4.83 0.00 -13.94
N TYR A 14 4.57 -0.55 -15.14
CA TYR A 14 3.50 -1.54 -15.33
C TYR A 14 3.94 -2.99 -15.07
N SER A 15 5.25 -3.26 -14.99
CA SER A 15 5.77 -4.64 -14.90
C SER A 15 5.98 -5.16 -13.46
N GLU A 16 6.14 -4.30 -12.46
CA GLU A 16 6.31 -4.71 -11.05
C GLU A 16 5.01 -4.59 -10.22
N ARG A 17 4.21 -3.54 -10.48
CA ARG A 17 2.86 -3.37 -9.89
C ARG A 17 1.90 -4.52 -10.16
N SER A 18 2.07 -5.18 -11.31
CA SER A 18 1.31 -6.40 -11.66
C SER A 18 1.40 -7.44 -10.54
N SER A 19 2.55 -7.55 -9.86
CA SER A 19 2.75 -8.62 -8.86
C SER A 19 2.01 -8.39 -7.54
N MET A 20 1.83 -7.15 -7.10
CA MET A 20 1.16 -6.84 -5.83
C MET A 20 -0.35 -6.95 -5.99
N ASP A 21 -0.89 -6.38 -7.07
CA ASP A 21 -2.31 -6.44 -7.39
C ASP A 21 -2.75 -7.90 -7.60
N GLU A 22 -1.95 -8.71 -8.32
CA GLU A 22 -2.18 -10.16 -8.49
C GLU A 22 -2.17 -10.92 -7.15
N LYS A 23 -1.27 -10.57 -6.22
CA LYS A 23 -1.20 -11.19 -4.88
C LYS A 23 -2.44 -10.85 -4.06
N LEU A 24 -2.87 -9.60 -4.08
CA LEU A 24 -4.09 -9.17 -3.39
C LEU A 24 -5.31 -9.86 -3.99
N GLU A 25 -5.49 -9.84 -5.31
CA GLU A 25 -6.57 -10.54 -6.00
C GLU A 25 -6.60 -12.03 -5.64
N THR A 26 -5.43 -12.68 -5.60
CA THR A 26 -5.30 -14.07 -5.19
C THR A 26 -5.78 -14.28 -3.76
N ILE A 27 -5.38 -13.42 -2.82
CA ILE A 27 -5.82 -13.50 -1.42
C ILE A 27 -7.35 -13.33 -1.31
N LEU A 28 -7.90 -12.33 -1.99
CA LEU A 28 -9.35 -12.06 -1.99
C LEU A 28 -10.12 -13.25 -2.57
N ALA A 29 -9.68 -13.81 -3.70
CA ALA A 29 -10.29 -14.98 -4.31
C ALA A 29 -10.30 -16.21 -3.37
N LYS A 30 -9.25 -16.41 -2.58
CA LYS A 30 -9.19 -17.49 -1.59
C LYS A 30 -10.17 -17.29 -0.44
N ILE A 31 -10.32 -16.06 0.03
CA ILE A 31 -11.28 -15.72 1.09
C ILE A 31 -12.70 -15.92 0.54
N ASP A 32 -13.00 -15.45 -0.67
CA ASP A 32 -14.30 -15.63 -1.31
C ASP A 32 -14.65 -17.11 -1.51
N ALA A 33 -13.70 -17.92 -1.95
CA ALA A 33 -13.87 -19.36 -2.15
C ALA A 33 -13.91 -20.18 -0.84
N SER A 34 -13.56 -19.57 0.30
CA SER A 34 -13.56 -20.25 1.59
C SER A 34 -14.97 -20.57 2.10
N GLN A 35 -15.04 -21.51 3.04
CA GLN A 35 -16.28 -21.88 3.75
C GLN A 35 -16.59 -20.95 4.94
N LEU A 36 -15.90 -19.81 5.05
CA LEU A 36 -16.19 -18.79 6.05
C LEU A 36 -17.60 -18.22 5.84
N SER A 37 -18.19 -17.74 6.93
CA SER A 37 -19.43 -16.96 6.84
C SER A 37 -19.16 -15.61 6.16
N ASP A 38 -20.20 -14.97 5.63
CA ASP A 38 -20.05 -13.66 5.00
C ASP A 38 -19.53 -12.60 5.99
N GLU A 39 -19.94 -12.67 7.26
CA GLU A 39 -19.45 -11.81 8.34
C GLU A 39 -17.95 -12.02 8.60
N ASP A 40 -17.48 -13.27 8.62
CA ASP A 40 -16.05 -13.57 8.79
C ASP A 40 -15.23 -13.11 7.58
N LYS A 41 -15.77 -13.19 6.35
CA LYS A 41 -15.10 -12.69 5.14
C LYS A 41 -14.97 -11.17 5.18
N GLU A 42 -16.02 -10.46 5.56
CA GLU A 42 -16.00 -9.01 5.75
C GLU A 42 -14.95 -8.60 6.79
N ALA A 43 -14.90 -9.30 7.93
CA ALA A 43 -13.90 -9.09 8.96
C ALA A 43 -12.47 -9.33 8.44
N MET A 44 -12.25 -10.32 7.56
CA MET A 44 -10.95 -10.54 6.93
C MET A 44 -10.58 -9.39 5.97
N TYR A 45 -11.53 -8.87 5.19
CA TYR A 45 -11.29 -7.73 4.29
C TYR A 45 -10.92 -6.47 5.06
N ASP A 46 -11.64 -6.17 6.14
CA ASP A 46 -11.33 -5.06 7.02
C ASP A 46 -9.94 -5.18 7.64
N LEU A 47 -9.58 -6.39 8.09
CA LEU A 47 -8.27 -6.64 8.70
C LEU A 47 -7.13 -6.49 7.67
N ILE A 48 -7.32 -6.95 6.44
CA ILE A 48 -6.35 -6.76 5.35
C ILE A 48 -6.21 -5.26 5.03
N ALA A 49 -7.32 -4.55 4.86
CA ALA A 49 -7.31 -3.12 4.57
C ALA A 49 -6.62 -2.32 5.68
N PHE A 50 -6.96 -2.59 6.94
CA PHE A 50 -6.32 -1.97 8.09
C PHE A 50 -4.82 -2.27 8.17
N GLY A 51 -4.45 -3.54 7.95
CA GLY A 51 -3.06 -3.94 8.00
C GLY A 51 -2.22 -3.30 6.87
N LEU A 52 -2.76 -3.19 5.66
CA LEU A 52 -2.10 -2.49 4.55
C LEU A 52 -1.90 -1.01 4.91
N GLN A 53 -2.93 -0.33 5.41
CA GLN A 53 -2.85 1.08 5.82
C GLN A 53 -1.81 1.31 6.93
N THR A 54 -1.81 0.45 7.96
CA THR A 54 -0.88 0.56 9.08
C THR A 54 0.56 0.20 8.71
N THR A 55 0.77 -0.53 7.62
CA THR A 55 2.10 -0.83 7.07
C THR A 55 2.66 0.33 6.27
N VAL A 56 1.82 1.06 5.51
CA VAL A 56 2.25 2.17 4.65
C VAL A 56 2.71 3.38 5.46
N TRP A 57 1.99 3.74 6.53
CA TRP A 57 2.27 4.98 7.25
C TRP A 57 3.68 5.04 7.88
N PRO A 58 4.16 4.01 8.60
CA PRO A 58 5.53 3.99 9.13
C PRO A 58 6.61 4.10 8.05
N VAL A 59 6.36 3.61 6.84
CA VAL A 59 7.29 3.73 5.71
C VAL A 59 7.35 5.18 5.25
N LEU A 60 6.19 5.81 4.99
CA LEU A 60 6.13 7.21 4.56
C LEU A 60 6.78 8.17 5.57
N MET A 61 6.63 7.89 6.87
CA MET A 61 7.23 8.68 7.94
C MET A 61 8.77 8.71 7.91
N LYS A 62 9.44 7.74 7.27
CA LYS A 62 10.90 7.75 7.10
C LYS A 62 11.38 8.86 6.17
N TYR A 63 10.51 9.30 5.27
CA TYR A 63 10.81 10.31 4.23
C TYR A 63 10.32 11.71 4.61
N LEU A 64 9.74 11.86 5.79
CA LEU A 64 9.26 13.13 6.30
C LEU A 64 10.23 13.65 7.36
N THR A 65 10.55 14.94 7.28
CA THR A 65 11.30 15.60 8.34
C THR A 65 10.38 15.97 9.49
N LYS A 66 10.96 16.20 10.67
CA LYS A 66 10.21 16.73 11.81
C LYS A 66 9.54 18.06 11.49
N GLU A 67 10.21 18.92 10.72
CA GLU A 67 9.69 20.21 10.27
C GLU A 67 8.44 20.05 9.39
N ASP A 68 8.39 19.00 8.56
CA ASP A 68 7.22 18.70 7.72
C ASP A 68 6.00 18.33 8.56
N ILE A 69 6.23 17.50 9.58
CA ILE A 69 5.18 17.05 10.50
C ILE A 69 4.68 18.21 11.35
N ASP A 70 5.60 19.03 11.86
CA ASP A 70 5.29 20.20 12.69
C ASP A 70 4.54 21.26 11.85
N ALA A 71 4.93 21.47 10.59
CA ALA A 71 4.24 22.39 9.67
C ALA A 71 2.85 21.91 9.25
N ALA A 72 2.65 20.60 9.13
CA ALA A 72 1.35 20.01 8.82
C ALA A 72 0.37 20.05 10.00
N SER A 73 0.89 20.16 11.23
CA SER A 73 0.12 20.17 12.46
C SER A 73 -0.30 21.59 12.84
N LYS A 74 -1.56 21.94 12.57
CA LYS A 74 -2.12 23.22 13.04
C LYS A 74 -2.66 23.04 14.46
N ASP A 75 -2.11 23.78 15.42
CA ASP A 75 -2.50 23.71 16.84
C ASP A 75 -2.35 22.29 17.44
N GLY A 76 -1.37 21.51 16.96
CA GLY A 76 -1.17 20.13 17.42
C GLY A 76 -2.15 19.11 16.80
N LYS A 77 -2.96 19.52 15.82
CA LYS A 77 -3.92 18.66 15.13
C LYS A 77 -3.57 18.51 13.66
N LEU A 78 -3.55 17.27 13.19
CA LEU A 78 -3.49 16.93 11.78
C LEU A 78 -4.90 16.82 11.22
N THR A 79 -5.21 17.57 10.16
CA THR A 79 -6.44 17.42 9.39
C THR A 79 -6.23 16.43 8.25
N VAL A 80 -7.32 15.96 7.62
CA VAL A 80 -7.23 15.10 6.42
C VAL A 80 -6.42 15.79 5.30
N GLU A 81 -6.54 17.10 5.18
CA GLU A 81 -5.77 17.91 4.22
C GLU A 81 -4.27 17.91 4.57
N SER A 82 -3.94 18.05 5.86
CA SER A 82 -2.56 17.94 6.36
C SER A 82 -1.96 16.56 6.07
N TYR A 83 -2.71 15.47 6.31
CA TYR A 83 -2.28 14.11 5.97
C TYR A 83 -2.03 13.94 4.48
N THR A 84 -2.91 14.47 3.64
CA THR A 84 -2.75 14.42 2.18
C THR A 84 -1.48 15.16 1.74
N GLY A 85 -1.18 16.31 2.36
CA GLY A 85 0.05 17.06 2.12
C GLY A 85 1.30 16.28 2.51
N LEU A 86 1.28 15.62 3.68
CA LEU A 86 2.38 14.78 4.14
C LEU A 86 2.61 13.57 3.22
N ILE A 87 1.53 12.90 2.78
CA ILE A 87 1.64 11.79 1.82
C ILE A 87 2.30 12.28 0.53
N LYS A 88 1.81 13.37 -0.05
CA LYS A 88 2.37 13.96 -1.27
C LYS A 88 3.86 14.24 -1.12
N LYS A 89 4.25 14.86 0.00
CA LYS A 89 5.64 15.19 0.29
C LYS A 89 6.52 13.96 0.47
N ALA A 90 6.02 12.95 1.17
CA ALA A 90 6.74 11.70 1.36
C ALA A 90 7.01 10.98 0.03
N VAL A 91 6.10 11.09 -0.95
CA VAL A 91 6.20 10.43 -2.27
C VAL A 91 6.70 11.35 -3.39
N GLU A 92 7.20 12.55 -3.09
CA GLU A 92 7.81 13.44 -4.09
C GLU A 92 9.06 12.79 -4.74
N GLY A 93 9.69 11.82 -4.06
CA GLY A 93 10.70 10.92 -4.62
C GLY A 93 10.16 9.51 -4.88
N THR A 94 10.80 8.76 -5.79
CA THR A 94 10.40 7.38 -6.10
C THR A 94 10.75 6.39 -4.99
N GLU A 95 11.76 6.68 -4.17
CA GLU A 95 12.25 5.77 -3.12
C GLU A 95 11.18 5.39 -2.09
N ALA A 96 10.32 6.35 -1.70
CA ALA A 96 9.24 6.08 -0.75
C ALA A 96 8.19 5.13 -1.33
N LEU A 97 7.93 5.21 -2.64
CA LEU A 97 6.99 4.32 -3.32
C LEU A 97 7.57 2.90 -3.41
N ASP A 98 8.85 2.76 -3.72
CA ASP A 98 9.53 1.46 -3.77
C ASP A 98 9.53 0.76 -2.41
N ASP A 99 9.77 1.52 -1.34
CA ASP A 99 9.75 0.98 0.03
C ASP A 99 8.33 0.65 0.51
N VAL A 100 7.33 1.44 0.09
CA VAL A 100 5.91 1.11 0.33
C VAL A 100 5.53 -0.18 -0.38
N GLU A 101 5.89 -0.31 -1.65
CA GLU A 101 5.61 -1.51 -2.44
C GLU A 101 6.23 -2.75 -1.80
N LYS A 102 7.50 -2.70 -1.40
CA LYS A 102 8.15 -3.81 -0.68
C LYS A 102 7.45 -4.16 0.63
N ALA A 103 7.04 -3.15 1.40
CA ALA A 103 6.40 -3.38 2.70
C ALA A 103 5.00 -4.02 2.52
N MET A 104 4.23 -3.53 1.54
CA MET A 104 2.94 -4.11 1.19
C MET A 104 3.11 -5.54 0.66
N ASP A 105 4.12 -5.78 -0.16
CA ASP A 105 4.40 -7.11 -0.71
C ASP A 105 4.70 -8.14 0.40
N GLN A 106 5.59 -7.80 1.33
CA GLN A 106 5.92 -8.65 2.47
C GLN A 106 4.69 -8.95 3.34
N MET A 107 3.82 -7.96 3.49
CA MET A 107 2.58 -8.11 4.22
C MET A 107 1.63 -9.08 3.52
N LEU A 108 1.41 -8.93 2.21
CA LEU A 108 0.54 -9.82 1.44
C LEU A 108 1.08 -11.26 1.43
N VAL A 109 2.40 -11.44 1.31
CA VAL A 109 3.04 -12.76 1.45
C VAL A 109 2.76 -13.37 2.82
N SER A 110 2.83 -12.56 3.88
CA SER A 110 2.55 -13.01 5.25
C SER A 110 1.07 -13.39 5.43
N ILE A 111 0.14 -12.57 4.92
CA ILE A 111 -1.31 -12.87 4.95
C ILE A 111 -1.60 -14.18 4.23
N ASN A 112 -1.08 -14.35 3.01
CA ASN A 112 -1.31 -15.58 2.24
C ASN A 112 -0.75 -16.82 2.96
N ALA A 113 0.38 -16.69 3.66
CA ALA A 113 0.92 -17.78 4.48
C ALA A 113 0.04 -18.10 5.69
N GLU A 114 -0.52 -17.10 6.37
CA GLU A 114 -1.45 -17.31 7.50
C GLU A 114 -2.79 -17.90 7.05
N LEU A 115 -3.34 -17.47 5.91
CA LEU A 115 -4.54 -18.07 5.32
C LEU A 115 -4.31 -19.56 5.03
N ALA A 116 -3.17 -19.90 4.45
CA ALA A 116 -2.81 -21.30 4.17
C ALA A 116 -2.71 -22.15 5.45
N LYS A 117 -2.18 -21.60 6.56
CA LYS A 117 -2.14 -22.28 7.87
C LYS A 117 -3.54 -22.52 8.44
N SER A 118 -4.46 -21.59 8.19
CA SER A 118 -5.87 -21.68 8.58
C SER A 118 -6.71 -22.57 7.65
N GLY A 119 -6.09 -23.18 6.64
CA GLY A 119 -6.75 -24.09 5.70
C GLY A 119 -7.48 -23.41 4.54
N ILE A 120 -7.34 -22.09 4.40
CA ILE A 120 -7.87 -21.29 3.30
C ILE A 120 -6.81 -21.29 2.18
N LYS A 121 -7.11 -21.91 1.04
CA LYS A 121 -6.11 -22.23 0.00
C LYS A 121 -6.40 -21.63 -1.34
#